data_AF-A0A4Q1KL93-F1
#
_entry.id   AF-A0A4Q1KL93-F1
#
_cell.length_a   1.000
_cell.length_b   1.000
_cell.length_c   1.000
_cell.angle_alpha   90.00
_cell.angle_beta   90.00
_cell.angle_gamma   90.00
#
_symmetry.space_group_name_H-M   'P 1'
#
loop_
_entity.id
_entity.type
_entity.pdbx_description
1 polymer ?
#
loop_
_entity_poly.entity_id
_entity_poly.type
_entity_poly.pdbx_seq_one_letter_code
_entity_poly.pdbx_strand_id
1 'polypeptide(L)'
;MTGKMEGYTWLIYLIYPTYLMIKGKKILLEIHIDVKKVMLKSYSIFGGRKELNLDINEIVELDFYRGFVIKYKTSLGKKTETFHLNAEPWNNLYGQIKNLKLAVQDMEQNKIENLNLKTSDIKSTANNL
;
A
#
# COMPACT_ATOMS: atom_id res chain seq x y z
N MET A 1 -6.04 -44.08 -19.09
CA MET A 1 -5.05 -43.14 -18.48
C MET A 1 -5.72 -41.83 -18.03
N THR A 2 -6.89 -41.89 -17.39
CA THR A 2 -7.74 -40.71 -17.09
C THR A 2 -7.86 -40.43 -15.59
N GLY A 3 -7.80 -41.44 -14.73
CA GLY A 3 -8.01 -41.27 -13.28
C GLY A 3 -6.87 -40.58 -12.51
N LYS A 4 -5.69 -40.37 -13.11
CA LYS A 4 -4.59 -39.64 -12.44
C LYS A 4 -4.73 -38.12 -12.57
N MET A 5 -5.31 -37.59 -13.66
CA MET A 5 -5.45 -36.14 -13.84
C MET A 5 -6.54 -35.54 -12.94
N GLU A 6 -7.61 -36.28 -12.67
CA GLU A 6 -8.74 -35.78 -11.87
C GLU A 6 -8.35 -35.48 -10.42
N GLY A 7 -7.50 -36.30 -9.80
CA GLY A 7 -7.04 -36.08 -8.42
C GLY A 7 -6.21 -34.80 -8.24
N TYR A 8 -5.36 -34.45 -9.19
CA TYR A 8 -4.58 -33.20 -9.15
C TYR A 8 -5.47 -31.97 -9.35
N THR A 9 -6.47 -32.06 -10.23
CA THR A 9 -7.45 -30.99 -10.44
C THR A 9 -8.23 -30.73 -9.16
N TRP A 10 -8.73 -31.77 -8.49
CA TRP A 10 -9.41 -31.64 -7.19
C TRP A 10 -8.50 -31.02 -6.12
N LEU A 11 -7.23 -31.42 -6.06
CA LEU A 11 -6.26 -30.86 -5.13
C LEU A 11 -6.03 -29.35 -5.38
N ILE A 12 -5.93 -28.93 -6.64
CA ILE A 12 -5.81 -27.51 -7.01
C ILE A 12 -7.08 -26.74 -6.65
N TYR A 13 -8.27 -27.30 -6.91
CA TYR A 13 -9.54 -26.66 -6.54
C TYR A 13 -9.75 -26.53 -5.02
N LEU A 14 -9.09 -27.36 -4.22
CA LEU A 14 -9.16 -27.31 -2.76
C LEU A 14 -8.09 -26.36 -2.17
N ILE A 15 -6.89 -26.36 -2.75
CA ILE A 15 -5.78 -25.51 -2.31
C ILE A 15 -5.96 -24.07 -2.81
N TYR A 16 -6.54 -23.85 -3.99
CA TYR A 16 -6.65 -22.51 -4.60
C TYR A 16 -7.54 -21.53 -3.82
N PRO A 17 -8.75 -21.91 -3.35
CA PRO A 17 -9.55 -21.06 -2.46
C PRO A 17 -8.83 -20.80 -1.13
N THR A 18 -8.14 -21.82 -0.60
CA THR A 18 -7.35 -21.72 0.62
C THR A 18 -6.15 -20.77 0.42
N TYR A 19 -5.48 -20.83 -0.72
CA TYR A 19 -4.41 -19.92 -1.13
C TYR A 19 -4.92 -18.48 -1.31
N LEU A 20 -6.11 -18.31 -1.87
CA LEU A 20 -6.79 -17.01 -1.96
C LEU A 20 -7.22 -16.47 -0.58
N MET A 21 -7.61 -17.34 0.36
CA MET A 21 -7.86 -16.98 1.76
C MET A 21 -6.55 -16.64 2.50
N ILE A 22 -5.45 -17.36 2.23
CA ILE A 22 -4.12 -17.14 2.84
C ILE A 22 -3.49 -15.83 2.34
N LYS A 23 -3.75 -15.40 1.10
CA LYS A 23 -3.54 -13.99 0.68
C LYS A 23 -4.58 -13.11 1.37
N GLY A 24 -4.41 -12.94 2.67
CA GLY A 24 -5.31 -12.28 3.59
C GLY A 24 -5.57 -10.84 3.19
N LYS A 25 -6.59 -10.65 2.36
CA LYS A 25 -7.21 -9.36 2.12
C LYS A 25 -7.80 -8.89 3.44
N LYS A 26 -7.31 -7.76 3.94
CA LYS A 26 -7.79 -7.15 5.18
C LYS A 26 -8.85 -6.12 4.83
N ILE A 27 -9.94 -6.05 5.58
CA ILE A 27 -10.91 -4.97 5.42
C ILE A 27 -10.30 -3.72 6.05
N LEU A 28 -10.02 -2.69 5.26
CA LEU A 28 -9.64 -1.37 5.75
C LEU A 28 -10.86 -0.73 6.38
N LEU A 29 -10.74 -0.37 7.65
CA LEU A 29 -11.81 0.21 8.43
C LEU A 29 -11.66 1.72 8.58
N GLU A 30 -10.43 2.23 8.67
CA GLU A 30 -10.22 3.66 8.91
C GLU A 30 -8.83 4.08 8.44
N ILE A 31 -8.73 5.30 7.92
CA ILE A 31 -7.47 5.99 7.68
C ILE A 31 -7.47 7.26 8.51
N HIS A 32 -6.48 7.38 9.39
CA HIS A 32 -6.21 8.63 10.09
C HIS A 32 -4.92 9.24 9.54
N ILE A 33 -5.00 10.50 9.11
CA ILE A 33 -3.86 11.24 8.56
C ILE A 33 -3.58 12.40 9.52
N ASP A 34 -2.38 12.39 10.07
CA ASP A 34 -1.77 13.48 10.80
C ASP A 34 -0.57 14.01 9.97
N VAL A 35 -0.09 15.21 10.25
CA VAL A 35 0.82 16.04 9.42
C VAL A 35 1.84 15.22 8.60
N LYS A 36 2.51 14.25 9.20
CA LYS A 36 3.41 13.29 8.52
C LYS A 36 3.15 11.82 8.84
N LYS A 37 2.08 11.50 9.57
CA LYS A 37 1.82 10.15 10.06
C LYS A 37 0.49 9.65 9.52
N VAL A 38 0.47 8.38 9.14
CA VAL A 38 -0.72 7.70 8.65
C VAL A 38 -0.94 6.47 9.51
N MET A 39 -2.14 6.36 10.05
CA MET A 39 -2.60 5.17 10.75
C MET A 39 -3.70 4.52 9.92
N LEU A 40 -3.47 3.27 9.54
CA LEU A 40 -4.43 2.42 8.85
C LEU A 40 -4.96 1.38 9.83
N LYS A 41 -6.25 1.46 10.16
CA LYS A 41 -6.92 0.42 10.94
C LYS A 41 -7.59 -0.56 10.00
N SER A 42 -7.32 -1.83 10.20
CA SER A 42 -7.85 -2.89 9.36
C SER A 42 -8.30 -4.09 10.19
N TYR A 43 -9.16 -4.90 9.62
CA TYR A 43 -9.60 -6.16 10.17
C TYR A 43 -9.22 -7.30 9.22
N SER A 44 -8.58 -8.33 9.77
CA SER A 44 -8.28 -9.57 9.06
C SER A 44 -9.04 -10.71 9.71
N ILE A 45 -9.70 -11.53 8.91
CA ILE A 45 -10.45 -12.71 9.40
C ILE A 45 -9.56 -13.62 10.26
N PHE A 46 -8.29 -13.78 9.90
CA PHE A 46 -7.33 -14.64 10.60
C PHE A 46 -6.54 -13.95 11.71
N GLY A 47 -6.53 -12.62 11.74
CA GLY A 47 -5.62 -11.85 12.58
C GLY A 47 -6.29 -10.78 13.44
N GLY A 48 -7.61 -10.71 13.44
CA GLY A 48 -8.40 -9.70 14.14
C GLY A 48 -8.11 -8.28 13.65
N ARG A 49 -8.37 -7.31 14.53
CA ARG A 49 -8.05 -5.90 14.29
C ARG A 49 -6.54 -5.69 14.32
N LYS A 50 -6.03 -4.98 13.32
CA LYS A 50 -4.62 -4.59 13.18
C LYS A 50 -4.52 -3.11 12.86
N GLU A 51 -3.48 -2.49 13.40
CA GLU A 51 -3.15 -1.10 13.18
C GLU A 51 -1.77 -1.02 12.54
N LEU A 52 -1.69 -0.26 11.44
CA LEU A 52 -0.46 -0.02 10.71
C LEU A 52 -0.16 1.47 10.79
N ASN A 53 0.92 1.83 11.46
CA ASN A 53 1.39 3.19 11.62
C ASN A 53 2.60 3.41 10.72
N LEU A 54 2.52 4.40 9.84
CA LEU A 54 3.56 4.73 8.87
C LEU A 54 3.84 6.23 8.90
N ASP A 55 5.09 6.61 8.71
CA ASP A 55 5.39 7.96 8.24
C ASP A 55 5.02 8.03 6.75
N ILE A 56 4.47 9.16 6.27
CA ILE A 56 4.12 9.29 4.85
C ILE A 56 5.38 9.12 3.97
N ASN A 57 6.56 9.48 4.46
CA ASN A 57 7.83 9.27 3.75
C ASN A 57 8.20 7.78 3.56
N GLU A 58 7.60 6.89 4.36
CA GLU A 58 7.78 5.45 4.20
C GLU A 58 6.90 4.87 3.09
N ILE A 59 5.87 5.61 2.66
CA ILE A 59 4.96 5.18 1.59
C ILE A 59 5.67 5.35 0.24
N VAL A 60 5.77 4.26 -0.49
CA VAL A 60 6.43 4.19 -1.80
C VAL A 60 5.41 4.18 -2.93
N GLU A 61 4.25 3.57 -2.72
CA GLU A 61 3.23 3.46 -3.76
C GLU A 61 1.84 3.27 -3.14
N LEU A 62 0.84 3.90 -3.77
CA LEU A 62 -0.58 3.75 -3.45
C LEU A 62 -1.36 3.45 -4.73
N ASP A 63 -2.07 2.32 -4.75
CA ASP A 63 -2.88 1.89 -5.90
C ASP A 63 -4.26 1.40 -5.44
N PHE A 64 -5.25 1.53 -6.34
CA PHE A 64 -6.65 1.19 -6.11
C PHE A 64 -7.09 -0.08 -6.87
N TYR A 65 -6.16 -0.79 -7.51
CA TYR A 65 -6.51 -1.94 -8.35
C TYR A 65 -6.91 -3.18 -7.54
N ARG A 66 -8.17 -3.64 -7.69
CA ARG A 66 -8.81 -4.80 -6.99
C ARG A 66 -8.82 -4.67 -5.44
N GLY A 67 -8.65 -3.47 -4.92
CA GLY A 67 -8.52 -3.12 -3.49
C GLY A 67 -7.63 -1.88 -3.30
N PHE A 68 -7.47 -1.42 -2.06
CA PHE A 68 -6.47 -0.39 -1.71
C PHE A 68 -5.14 -1.06 -1.40
N VAL A 69 -4.12 -0.83 -2.23
CA VAL A 69 -2.78 -1.37 -2.08
C VAL A 69 -1.85 -0.27 -1.61
N ILE A 70 -1.07 -0.57 -0.57
CA ILE A 70 0.02 0.29 -0.10
C ILE A 70 1.32 -0.50 -0.15
N LYS A 71 2.33 0.09 -0.80
CA LYS A 71 3.72 -0.36 -0.70
C LYS A 71 4.47 0.63 0.16
N TYR A 72 5.16 0.14 1.17
CA TYR A 72 5.90 0.98 2.12
C TYR A 72 7.24 0.34 2.49
N LYS A 73 8.19 1.16 2.94
CA LYS A 73 9.53 0.73 3.34
C LYS A 73 9.78 1.07 4.80
N THR A 74 10.02 0.04 5.59
CA THR A 74 10.41 0.14 7.01
C THR A 74 11.90 -0.18 7.18
N SER A 75 12.43 -0.05 8.39
CA SER A 75 13.78 -0.52 8.76
C SER A 75 13.99 -2.02 8.48
N LEU A 76 12.91 -2.81 8.51
CA LEU A 76 12.91 -4.26 8.23
C LEU A 76 12.82 -4.59 6.73
N GLY A 77 12.70 -3.58 5.86
CA GLY A 77 12.62 -3.74 4.43
C GLY A 77 11.29 -3.28 3.82
N LYS A 78 11.10 -3.63 2.54
CA LYS A 78 9.92 -3.27 1.75
C LYS A 78 8.78 -4.25 2.01
N LYS A 79 7.58 -3.71 2.20
CA LYS A 79 6.35 -4.47 2.41
C LYS A 79 5.26 -3.97 1.47
N THR A 80 4.37 -4.88 1.10
CA THR A 80 3.19 -4.60 0.30
C THR A 80 1.98 -5.16 1.02
N GLU A 81 0.99 -4.32 1.27
CA GLU A 81 -0.28 -4.73 1.86
C GLU A 81 -1.44 -4.39 0.94
N THR A 82 -2.40 -5.31 0.84
CA THR A 82 -3.62 -5.13 0.06
C THR A 82 -4.81 -5.18 1.00
N PHE A 83 -5.59 -4.11 0.96
CA PHE A 83 -6.81 -3.95 1.72
C PHE A 83 -8.03 -3.99 0.81
N HIS A 84 -9.11 -4.57 1.32
CA HIS A 84 -10.46 -4.39 0.82
C HIS A 84 -11.09 -3.21 1.51
N LEU A 85 -11.88 -2.44 0.78
CA LEU A 85 -12.51 -1.26 1.35
C LEU A 85 -13.76 -1.67 2.09
N ASN A 86 -13.94 -1.13 3.28
CA ASN A 86 -15.23 -1.22 3.95
C ASN A 86 -16.29 -0.50 3.09
N ALA A 87 -17.40 -1.19 2.82
CA ALA A 87 -18.53 -0.67 2.03
C ALA A 87 -19.54 0.11 2.89
N GLU A 88 -19.26 0.29 4.18
CA GLU A 88 -20.14 1.01 5.09
C GLU A 88 -20.33 2.49 4.67
N PRO A 89 -21.57 2.96 4.50
CA PRO A 89 -21.88 4.26 3.89
C PRO A 89 -21.47 5.48 4.73
N TRP A 90 -21.26 5.31 6.04
CA TRP A 90 -20.75 6.36 6.92
C TRP A 90 -19.24 6.53 6.85
N ASN A 91 -18.54 5.62 6.19
CA ASN A 91 -17.09 5.58 6.18
C ASN A 91 -16.56 6.15 4.86
N ASN A 92 -16.17 7.42 4.86
CA ASN A 92 -15.65 8.11 3.67
C ASN A 92 -14.19 7.69 3.33
N LEU A 93 -13.93 6.39 3.29
CA LEU A 93 -12.60 5.82 3.00
C LEU A 93 -12.08 6.28 1.65
N TYR A 94 -12.94 6.39 0.64
CA TYR A 94 -12.56 6.89 -0.68
C TYR A 94 -11.98 8.31 -0.62
N GLY A 95 -12.65 9.22 0.12
CA GLY A 95 -12.13 10.57 0.35
C GLY A 95 -10.82 10.58 1.12
N GLN A 96 -10.71 9.76 2.16
CA GLN A 96 -9.47 9.64 2.95
C GLN A 96 -8.30 9.11 2.10
N ILE A 97 -8.52 8.11 1.24
CA ILE A 97 -7.51 7.58 0.32
C ILE A 97 -7.10 8.63 -0.71
N LYS A 98 -8.06 9.38 -1.25
CA LYS A 98 -7.76 10.48 -2.18
C LYS A 98 -6.84 11.51 -1.53
N ASN A 99 -7.15 11.94 -0.30
CA ASN A 99 -6.33 12.90 0.44
C ASN A 99 -4.92 12.34 0.73
N LEU A 100 -4.84 11.07 1.12
CA LEU A 100 -3.56 10.40 1.34
C LEU A 100 -2.71 10.35 0.05
N LYS A 101 -3.33 10.03 -1.09
CA LYS A 101 -2.64 9.99 -2.38
C LYS A 101 -2.06 11.36 -2.75
N LEU A 102 -2.83 12.43 -2.55
CA LEU A 102 -2.35 13.79 -2.79
C LEU A 102 -1.17 14.14 -1.88
N ALA A 103 -1.26 13.84 -0.59
CA ALA A 103 -0.18 14.10 0.37
C ALA A 103 1.14 13.38 -0.02
N VAL A 104 1.06 12.12 -0.46
CA VAL A 104 2.23 11.39 -0.95
C VAL A 104 2.81 12.03 -2.22
N GLN A 105 1.95 12.40 -3.18
CA GLN A 105 2.38 13.03 -4.43
C GLN A 105 3.05 14.39 -4.21
N ASP A 106 2.50 15.23 -3.33
CA ASP A 106 3.08 16.52 -2.98
C ASP A 106 4.48 16.34 -2.36
N MET A 107 4.67 15.32 -1.52
CA MET A 107 5.98 14.99 -0.96
C MET A 107 6.97 14.53 -2.03
N GLU A 108 6.55 13.71 -2.98
CA GLU A 108 7.40 13.30 -4.11
C GLU A 108 7.80 14.49 -4.97
N GLN A 109 6.87 15.40 -5.29
CA GLN A 109 7.17 16.62 -6.04
C GLN A 109 8.17 17.51 -5.30
N ASN A 110 7.95 17.78 -4.01
CA ASN A 110 8.88 18.56 -3.19
C ASN A 110 10.28 17.92 -3.13
N LYS A 111 10.38 16.59 -3.13
CA LYS A 111 11.66 15.87 -3.16
C LYS A 111 12.36 16.03 -4.51
N ILE A 112 11.62 15.97 -5.61
CA ILE A 112 12.15 16.15 -6.97
C ILE A 112 12.65 17.59 -7.15
N GLU A 113 11.88 18.59 -6.71
CA GLU A 113 12.29 20.00 -6.78
C GLU A 113 13.58 20.27 -5.98
N ASN A 114 13.67 19.76 -4.75
CA ASN A 114 14.88 19.89 -3.93
C ASN A 114 16.10 19.19 -4.55
N LEU A 115 15.91 18.05 -5.23
CA LEU A 115 17.00 17.39 -5.96
C LEU A 115 17.43 18.19 -7.19
N ASN A 116 16.48 18.77 -7.92
CA ASN A 116 16.77 19.60 -9.09
C ASN A 116 17.55 20.86 -8.69
N LEU A 117 17.17 21.53 -7.60
CA LEU A 117 17.88 22.70 -7.06
C LEU A 117 19.33 22.37 -6.68
N LYS A 118 19.55 21.25 -5.97
CA LYS A 118 20.93 20.79 -5.67
C LYS A 118 21.75 20.50 -6.93
N THR A 119 21.12 20.01 -8.00
CA THR A 119 21.83 19.66 -9.24
C THR A 119 22.16 20.90 -10.08
N SER A 120 21.31 21.94 -10.05
CA SER A 120 21.61 23.23 -10.69
C SER A 120 22.74 23.99 -9.99
N ASP A 121 22.83 23.92 -8.66
CA ASP A 121 23.90 24.56 -7.90
C ASP A 121 25.27 23.93 -8.19
N ILE A 122 25.32 22.61 -8.39
CA ILE A 122 26.55 21.89 -8.75
C ILE A 122 27.00 22.26 -10.18
N LYS A 123 26.08 22.38 -11.14
CA LYS A 123 26.41 22.80 -12.51
C LYS A 123 26.86 24.26 -12.61
N SER A 124 26.29 25.16 -11.78
CA SER A 124 26.71 26.57 -11.70
C SER A 124 28.17 26.70 -11.19
N THR A 125 28.55 25.85 -10.24
CA THR A 125 29.91 25.87 -9.67
C THR A 125 30.96 25.27 -10.62
N ALA A 126 30.58 24.30 -11.46
CA ALA A 126 31.48 23.66 -12.42
C ALA A 126 31.77 24.51 -13.68
N ASN A 127 30.93 25.49 -14.01
CA ASN A 127 31.11 26.37 -15.17
C ASN A 127 31.88 27.68 -14.85
N ASN A 128 32.33 27.86 -13.60
CA ASN A 128 33.08 29.04 -13.12
C ASN A 128 34.53 28.72 -12.70
N LEU A 129 35.09 27.58 -13.15
CA LEU A 129 36.48 27.18 -13.00
C LEU A 129 37.10 26.96 -14.38
#